data_AF-A0A8T2ZPW4-F1
#
_entry.id   AF-A0A8T2ZPW4-F1
#
_cell.length_a   1.000
_cell.length_b   1.000
_cell.length_c   1.000
_cell.angle_alpha   90.00
_cell.angle_beta   90.00
_cell.angle_gamma   90.00
#
_symmetry.space_group_name_H-M   'P 1'
#
loop_
_entity.id
_entity.type
_entity.pdbx_description
1 polymer ?
#
loop_
_entity_poly.entity_id
_entity_poly.type
_entity_poly.pdbx_seq_one_letter_code
_entity_poly.pdbx_strand_id
1 'polypeptide(L)'
;MVQQKIVMEVPMNSSKHRTKAMKIAAVANGVNSVEIEGTDKVVVTGEVDSVKLAHALKKKFGHVMIVSVKEEKEEKKEEKKEEKKTEEKDVLYWPNNYFHHYPPPMVYEDTYSPYQPPTCSIL
;
A
#
# COMPACT_ATOMS: atom_id res chain seq x y z
N MET A 1 -19.95 -5.80 -18.73
CA MET A 1 -19.28 -5.11 -17.61
C MET A 1 -18.03 -5.93 -17.30
N VAL A 2 -16.88 -5.30 -17.07
CA VAL A 2 -15.62 -6.03 -16.80
C VAL A 2 -15.58 -6.34 -15.30
N GLN A 3 -15.69 -7.61 -14.94
CA GLN A 3 -15.47 -8.03 -13.56
C GLN A 3 -13.98 -8.30 -13.36
N GLN A 4 -13.48 -8.05 -12.16
CA GLN A 4 -12.11 -8.36 -11.79
C GLN A 4 -12.10 -9.25 -10.56
N LYS A 5 -11.21 -10.25 -10.57
CA LYS A 5 -10.84 -11.06 -9.41
C LYS A 5 -9.48 -10.60 -8.91
N ILE A 6 -9.49 -10.01 -7.72
CA ILE A 6 -8.30 -9.45 -7.08
C ILE A 6 -7.94 -10.30 -5.88
N VAL A 7 -6.67 -10.68 -5.77
CA VAL A 7 -6.13 -11.43 -4.62
C VAL A 7 -5.11 -10.54 -3.91
N MET A 8 -5.33 -10.28 -2.63
CA MET A 8 -4.45 -9.49 -1.77
C MET A 8 -3.98 -10.29 -0.58
N GLU A 9 -2.71 -10.16 -0.23
CA GLU A 9 -2.13 -10.71 0.98
C GLU A 9 -2.19 -9.67 2.11
N VAL A 10 -2.83 -10.03 3.22
CA VAL A 10 -3.11 -9.20 4.39
C VAL A 10 -2.76 -9.99 5.65
N PRO A 11 -1.91 -9.46 6.56
CA PRO A 11 -1.52 -10.16 7.78
C PRO A 11 -2.70 -10.27 8.76
N MET A 12 -3.34 -11.44 8.83
CA MET A 12 -4.57 -11.67 9.58
C MET A 12 -4.38 -12.66 10.74
N ASN A 13 -3.58 -12.26 11.72
CA ASN A 13 -3.18 -13.12 12.86
C ASN A 13 -4.32 -13.49 13.85
N SER A 14 -5.54 -12.96 13.69
CA SER A 14 -6.64 -13.24 14.61
C SER A 14 -8.01 -13.22 13.93
N SER A 15 -9.02 -13.86 14.55
CA SER A 15 -10.42 -13.80 14.08
C SER A 15 -10.92 -12.37 13.97
N LYS A 16 -10.55 -11.50 14.91
CA LYS A 16 -10.87 -10.06 14.87
C LYS A 16 -10.26 -9.36 13.65
N HIS A 17 -9.04 -9.74 13.26
CA HIS A 17 -8.39 -9.21 12.06
C HIS A 17 -9.10 -9.67 10.79
N ARG A 18 -9.47 -10.96 10.70
CA ARG A 18 -10.25 -11.51 9.58
C ARG A 18 -11.58 -10.79 9.39
N THR A 19 -12.35 -10.62 10.47
CA THR A 19 -13.63 -9.89 10.40
C THR A 19 -13.43 -8.44 9.98
N LYS A 20 -12.37 -7.76 10.44
CA LYS A 20 -12.07 -6.39 10.02
C LYS A 20 -11.68 -6.32 8.55
N ALA A 21 -10.83 -7.23 8.07
CA ALA A 21 -10.41 -7.28 6.67
C ALA A 21 -11.62 -7.50 5.76
N MET A 22 -12.48 -8.47 6.10
CA MET A 22 -13.70 -8.75 5.36
C MET A 22 -14.64 -7.55 5.33
N LYS A 23 -14.83 -6.85 6.46
CA LYS A 23 -15.66 -5.64 6.52
C LYS A 23 -15.11 -4.52 5.64
N ILE A 24 -13.80 -4.27 5.66
CA ILE A 24 -13.18 -3.22 4.85
C ILE A 24 -13.32 -3.56 3.36
N ALA A 25 -13.05 -4.81 2.99
CA ALA A 25 -13.21 -5.27 1.62
C ALA A 25 -14.67 -5.16 1.16
N ALA A 26 -15.64 -5.59 1.96
CA ALA A 26 -17.06 -5.56 1.59
C ALA A 26 -17.65 -4.15 1.44
N VAL A 27 -17.07 -3.15 2.12
CA VAL A 27 -17.50 -1.74 2.02
C VAL A 27 -16.92 -1.04 0.79
N ALA A 28 -15.93 -1.61 0.11
CA ALA A 28 -15.36 -0.99 -1.07
C ALA A 28 -16.38 -0.94 -2.22
N ASN A 29 -16.38 0.17 -2.96
CA ASN A 29 -17.29 0.37 -4.08
C ASN A 29 -17.00 -0.61 -5.21
N GLY A 30 -18.06 -1.17 -5.80
CA GLY A 30 -17.99 -2.11 -6.93
C GLY A 30 -17.71 -3.56 -6.53
N VAL A 31 -17.66 -3.88 -5.23
CA VAL A 31 -17.49 -5.24 -4.74
C VAL A 31 -18.78 -6.05 -4.89
N ASN A 32 -18.67 -7.23 -5.49
CA ASN A 32 -19.76 -8.18 -5.61
C ASN A 32 -19.60 -9.35 -4.63
N SER A 33 -18.37 -9.83 -4.44
CA SER A 33 -18.06 -10.90 -3.49
C SER A 33 -16.71 -10.68 -2.80
N VAL A 34 -16.62 -11.15 -1.55
CA VAL A 34 -15.40 -11.14 -0.75
C VAL A 34 -15.24 -12.50 -0.09
N GLU A 35 -14.07 -13.09 -0.25
CA GLU A 35 -13.70 -14.36 0.36
C GLU A 35 -12.33 -14.23 1.04
N ILE A 36 -12.13 -14.97 2.12
CA ILE A 36 -10.82 -15.09 2.77
C ILE A 36 -10.31 -16.49 2.46
N GLU A 37 -9.20 -16.56 1.73
CA GLU A 37 -8.55 -17.81 1.34
C GLU A 37 -7.33 -18.04 2.24
N GLY A 38 -7.25 -19.23 2.86
CA GLY A 38 -6.14 -19.59 3.73
C GLY A 38 -6.03 -18.71 4.99
N THR A 39 -4.81 -18.40 5.40
CA THR A 39 -4.55 -17.60 6.61
C THR A 39 -4.55 -16.10 6.37
N ASP A 40 -4.00 -15.67 5.23
CA ASP A 40 -3.60 -14.28 5.00
C ASP A 40 -4.01 -13.74 3.62
N LYS A 41 -4.93 -14.39 2.88
CA LYS A 41 -5.37 -13.89 1.57
C LYS A 41 -6.82 -13.43 1.60
N VAL A 42 -7.06 -12.29 0.98
CA VAL A 42 -8.39 -11.74 0.72
C VAL A 42 -8.61 -11.73 -0.78
N VAL A 43 -9.66 -12.43 -1.23
CA VAL A 43 -10.09 -12.51 -2.62
C VAL A 43 -11.32 -11.64 -2.77
N VAL A 44 -11.30 -10.72 -3.73
CA VAL A 44 -12.39 -9.80 -4.01
C VAL A 44 -12.78 -9.92 -5.47
N THR A 45 -14.05 -10.10 -5.74
CA THR A 45 -14.61 -10.11 -7.10
C THR A 45 -15.53 -8.91 -7.29
N GLY A 46 -15.35 -8.16 -8.37
CA GLY A 46 -16.21 -7.03 -8.74
C GLY A 46 -15.51 -6.01 -9.64
N GLU A 47 -16.16 -4.86 -9.86
CA GLU A 47 -15.61 -3.71 -10.57
C GLU A 47 -14.90 -2.79 -9.57
N VAL A 48 -13.76 -3.24 -9.05
CA VAL A 48 -13.09 -2.64 -7.89
C VAL A 48 -11.75 -2.05 -8.27
N ASP A 49 -11.47 -0.84 -7.78
CA ASP A 49 -10.15 -0.23 -7.86
C ASP A 49 -9.19 -0.94 -6.88
N SER A 50 -8.31 -1.77 -7.43
CA SER A 50 -7.34 -2.57 -6.67
C SER A 50 -6.40 -1.73 -5.80
N VAL A 51 -6.02 -0.53 -6.25
CA VAL A 51 -5.14 0.37 -5.49
C VAL A 51 -5.88 0.99 -4.33
N LYS A 52 -7.12 1.46 -4.53
CA LYS A 52 -7.94 2.03 -3.45
C LYS A 52 -8.29 0.98 -2.40
N LEU A 53 -8.62 -0.24 -2.82
CA LEU A 53 -8.89 -1.35 -1.91
C LEU A 53 -7.64 -1.73 -1.10
N ALA A 54 -6.48 -1.85 -1.75
CA ALA A 54 -5.22 -2.11 -1.07
C ALA A 54 -4.87 -0.98 -0.08
N HIS A 55 -5.09 0.28 -0.45
CA HIS A 55 -4.87 1.42 0.43
C HIS A 55 -5.79 1.40 1.67
N ALA A 56 -7.07 1.07 1.49
CA ALA A 56 -8.02 0.95 2.61
C ALA A 56 -7.59 -0.14 3.60
N LEU A 57 -7.09 -1.28 3.10
CA LEU A 57 -6.56 -2.36 3.93
C LEU A 57 -5.22 -1.94 4.59
N LYS A 58 -4.30 -1.32 3.87
CA LYS A 58 -3.01 -0.80 4.43
C LYS A 58 -3.24 0.14 5.60
N LYS A 59 -4.27 0.98 5.56
CA LYS A 59 -4.60 1.90 6.67
C LYS A 59 -4.89 1.19 7.99
N LYS A 60 -5.32 -0.08 7.96
CA LYS A 60 -5.70 -0.85 9.16
C LYS A 60 -4.72 -1.96 9.50
N PHE A 61 -4.04 -2.53 8.50
CA PHE A 61 -3.13 -3.66 8.67
C PHE A 61 -1.65 -3.30 8.49
N GLY A 62 -1.34 -2.07 8.05
CA GLY A 62 0.01 -1.59 7.78
C GLY A 62 0.59 -2.13 6.48
N HIS A 63 0.76 -3.45 6.40
CA HIS A 63 1.30 -4.14 5.23
C HIS A 63 0.20 -4.87 4.45
N VAL A 64 0.16 -4.67 3.14
CA VAL A 64 -0.72 -5.38 2.20
C VAL A 64 -0.03 -5.48 0.85
N MET A 65 -0.07 -6.65 0.24
CA MET A 65 0.49 -6.89 -1.09
C MET A 65 -0.61 -7.34 -2.05
N ILE A 66 -0.66 -6.75 -3.25
CA ILE A 66 -1.54 -7.23 -4.32
C ILE A 66 -0.80 -8.39 -4.99
N VAL A 67 -1.38 -9.59 -4.93
CA VAL A 67 -0.77 -10.82 -5.46
C VAL A 67 -1.17 -11.02 -6.92
N SER A 68 -2.44 -10.77 -7.25
CA SER A 68 -2.95 -10.93 -8.61
C SER A 68 -4.19 -10.08 -8.84
N VAL A 69 -4.33 -9.57 -10.06
CA VAL A 69 -5.54 -8.93 -10.59
C VAL A 69 -5.83 -9.61 -11.91
N LYS A 70 -6.98 -10.26 -12.03
CA LYS A 70 -7.41 -10.92 -13.27
C LYS A 70 -8.76 -10.37 -13.67
N GLU A 71 -8.94 -10.09 -14.95
CA GLU A 71 -10.26 -9.82 -15.50
C GLU A 71 -11.05 -11.13 -15.57
N GLU A 72 -12.19 -11.15 -14.90
CA GLU A 72 -13.16 -12.22 -14.93
C GLU A 72 -14.12 -11.93 -16.09
N LYS A 73 -13.86 -12.55 -17.24
CA LYS A 73 -14.81 -12.58 -18.35
C LYS A 73 -15.94 -13.53 -17.93
N GLU A 74 -17.17 -13.02 -17.85
CA GLU A 74 -18.36 -13.84 -17.66
C GLU A 74 -18.55 -14.77 -18.87
N GLU A 75 -17.88 -15.92 -18.87
CA GLU A 75 -18.24 -17.05 -19.73
C GLU A 75 -18.69 -18.20 -18.83
N LYS A 76 -19.86 -18.73 -19.17
CA LYS A 76 -20.53 -19.85 -18.50
C LYS A 76 -19.56 -21.01 -18.28
N LYS A 77 -19.38 -21.38 -17.02
CA LYS A 77 -19.19 -22.73 -16.47
C LYS A 77 -18.74 -23.81 -17.47
N GLU A 78 -17.47 -24.21 -17.42
CA GLU A 78 -17.05 -25.62 -17.47
C GLU A 78 -15.61 -25.78 -16.95
N GLU A 79 -15.42 -26.82 -16.12
CA GLU A 79 -14.19 -27.18 -15.44
C GLU A 79 -13.07 -27.56 -16.43
N LYS A 80 -11.81 -27.25 -16.09
CA LYS A 80 -10.76 -28.21 -15.67
C LYS A 80 -9.35 -27.73 -16.05
N LYS A 81 -8.41 -28.11 -15.18
CA LYS A 81 -6.96 -28.29 -15.37
C LYS A 81 -6.00 -27.11 -15.13
N GLU A 82 -5.40 -27.17 -13.93
CA GLU A 82 -3.95 -27.27 -13.72
C GLU A 82 -3.10 -27.36 -15.00
N GLU A 83 -2.17 -26.42 -15.19
CA GLU A 83 -0.75 -26.71 -15.47
C GLU A 83 0.15 -25.47 -15.36
N LYS A 84 1.33 -25.70 -14.79
CA LYS A 84 2.48 -24.79 -14.63
C LYS A 84 3.11 -24.42 -15.97
N LYS A 85 3.61 -23.18 -16.08
CA LYS A 85 4.97 -22.76 -16.55
C LYS A 85 5.01 -21.22 -16.56
N THR A 86 5.82 -20.55 -15.75
CA THR A 86 7.28 -20.29 -15.85
C THR A 86 7.53 -18.91 -16.47
N GLU A 87 8.11 -17.99 -15.70
CA GLU A 87 9.09 -16.97 -16.13
C GLU A 87 9.59 -16.30 -14.83
N GLU A 88 10.72 -16.76 -14.32
CA GLU A 88 12.05 -16.17 -14.55
C GLU A 88 12.17 -14.82 -13.81
N LYS A 89 12.70 -14.91 -12.58
CA LYS A 89 13.01 -13.75 -11.76
C LYS A 89 14.20 -13.04 -12.36
N ASP A 90 13.94 -12.07 -13.23
CA ASP A 90 14.89 -11.00 -13.48
C ASP A 90 15.03 -10.18 -12.20
N VAL A 91 16.05 -10.55 -11.42
CA VAL A 91 16.48 -9.78 -10.25
C VAL A 91 17.13 -8.51 -10.78
N LEU A 92 16.31 -7.47 -11.00
CA LEU A 92 16.82 -6.11 -11.13
C LEU A 92 17.45 -5.70 -9.79
N TYR A 93 18.76 -5.89 -9.71
CA TYR A 93 19.62 -5.41 -8.64
C TYR A 93 19.57 -3.87 -8.63
N TRP A 94 18.70 -3.30 -7.79
CA TRP A 94 18.77 -1.88 -7.49
C TRP A 94 19.90 -1.65 -6.49
N PRO A 95 20.95 -0.88 -6.86
CA PRO A 95 22.03 -0.61 -5.95
C PRO A 95 21.50 0.21 -4.77
N ASN A 96 21.66 -0.37 -3.60
CA ASN A 96 21.45 0.22 -2.29
C ASN A 96 22.25 1.52 -2.16
N ASN A 97 21.65 2.67 -2.48
CA ASN A 97 22.25 3.96 -2.18
C ASN A 97 21.24 5.10 -2.07
N TYR A 98 20.41 5.05 -1.04
CA TYR A 98 19.98 6.29 -0.39
C TYR A 98 20.11 6.07 1.11
N PHE A 99 21.35 6.16 1.57
CA PHE A 99 21.61 6.77 2.87
C PHE A 99 20.70 8.00 2.98
N HIS A 100 19.73 7.94 3.89
CA HIS A 100 19.03 9.13 4.35
C HIS A 100 20.09 10.05 4.95
N HIS A 101 20.66 10.93 4.13
CA HIS A 101 21.29 12.14 4.61
C HIS A 101 20.20 12.95 5.28
N TYR A 102 20.04 12.71 6.58
CA TYR A 102 19.40 13.66 7.45
C TYR A 102 20.22 14.95 7.34
N PRO A 103 19.65 16.07 6.87
CA PRO A 103 20.38 17.34 6.96
C PRO A 103 20.69 17.58 8.45
N PRO A 104 21.90 18.01 8.81
CA PRO A 104 22.21 18.34 10.19
C PRO A 104 21.23 19.44 10.66
N PRO A 105 20.78 19.40 11.92
CA PRO A 105 19.93 20.45 12.46
C PRO A 105 20.68 21.78 12.33
N MET A 106 20.05 22.74 11.64
CA MET A 106 20.54 24.11 11.55
C MET A 106 20.51 24.69 12.96
N VAL A 107 21.67 24.77 13.60
CA VAL A 107 21.83 25.50 14.85
C VAL A 107 21.61 26.96 14.46
N TYR A 108 20.49 27.54 14.91
CA TYR A 108 20.25 28.96 14.75
C TYR A 108 21.25 29.65 15.68
N GLU A 109 22.37 30.13 15.13
CA GLU A 109 23.20 31.09 15.83
C GLU A 109 22.33 32.34 16.02
N ASP A 110 21.90 32.58 17.25
CA ASP A 110 21.45 33.88 17.70
C ASP A 110 22.63 34.84 17.51
N THR A 111 22.70 35.40 16.30
CA THR A 111 23.57 36.53 16.00
C THR A 111 23.00 37.72 16.78
N TYR A 112 23.43 37.79 18.04
CA TYR A 112 23.36 38.94 18.90
C TYR A 112 23.96 40.11 18.10
N SER A 113 23.08 40.93 17.53
CA SER A 113 23.43 42.15 16.80
C SER A 113 23.26 43.33 17.75
N PRO A 114 24.33 43.83 18.40
CA PRO A 114 24.29 45.11 19.07
C PRO A 114 24.57 46.22 18.06
N TYR A 115 23.72 46.37 17.03
CA TYR A 115 23.68 47.60 16.24
C TYR A 115 22.71 48.58 16.89
N GLN A 116 23.17 49.23 17.96
CA GLN A 116 22.63 50.53 18.34
C GLN A 116 23.31 51.62 17.50
N PRO A 117 22.54 52.57 16.93
CA PRO A 117 23.04 53.56 15.97
C PRO A 117 24.02 54.56 16.62
N PRO A 118 24.91 55.18 15.82
CA PRO A 118 25.96 56.06 16.35
C PRO A 118 25.33 57.35 16.86
N THR A 119 25.43 57.60 18.17
CA THR A 119 25.20 58.94 18.72
C THR A 119 26.54 59.67 18.82
N CYS A 120 26.71 60.55 17.84
CA CYS A 120 27.61 61.69 17.75
C CYS A 120 28.45 62.02 19.00
N SER A 121 29.76 61.98 18.81
CA SER A 121 30.78 62.60 19.66
C SER A 121 30.66 64.12 19.69
N ILE A 122 30.48 64.70 20.89
CA ILE A 122 30.84 66.10 21.21
C ILE A 122 31.40 66.13 22.65
N LEU A 123 32.56 66.78 22.78
CA LEU A 123 33.42 67.08 23.94
C LEU A 123 34.50 66.05 24.30
#